data_AF-A0A0M9UK46-F1
#
_entry.id   AF-A0A0M9UK46-F1
#
_cell.length_a   1.000
_cell.length_b   1.000
_cell.length_c   1.000
_cell.angle_alpha   90.00
_cell.angle_beta   90.00
_cell.angle_gamma   90.00
#
_symmetry.space_group_name_H-M   'P 1'
#
loop_
_entity.id
_entity.type
_entity.pdbx_description
1 polymer ?
#
loop_
_entity_poly.entity_id
_entity_poly.type
_entity_poly.pdbx_seq_one_letter_code
_entity_poly.pdbx_strand_id
1 'polypeptide(L)'
;MKTLGMVLLIGAVLLLAIRVGIDLAAIVGADGIASSSAGGEITGGLAIGSSLVLLLLYIANLLVSLVVMVLGIVAAVMGRGRARLGGVLVAVGIPVATILYWILSIVMGIVLAASGAVDASGELTASHFRLVYGVDIVRAVLMGAVILLGAFFVHSTAKKKLSA
;
A
#
# COMPACT_ATOMS: atom_id res chain seq x y z
N MET A 1 23.99 8.84 6.41
CA MET A 1 23.82 7.46 5.88
C MET A 1 23.18 6.50 6.88
N LYS A 2 23.72 6.34 8.11
CA LYS A 2 23.15 5.40 9.11
C LYS A 2 21.72 5.77 9.54
N THR A 3 21.47 7.06 9.78
CA THR A 3 20.14 7.63 10.05
C THR A 3 19.21 7.47 8.85
N LEU A 4 19.67 7.79 7.65
CA LEU A 4 18.89 7.68 6.41
C LEU A 4 18.41 6.24 6.12
N GLY A 5 19.27 5.24 6.28
CA GLY A 5 18.85 3.83 6.14
C GLY A 5 17.87 3.38 7.22
N MET A 6 17.96 3.92 8.44
CA MET A 6 17.02 3.60 9.52
C MET A 6 15.66 4.27 9.30
N VAL A 7 15.64 5.53 8.87
CA VAL A 7 14.40 6.24 8.51
C VAL A 7 13.72 5.56 7.32
N LEU A 8 14.46 5.09 6.33
CA LEU A 8 13.91 4.31 5.21
C LEU A 8 13.29 2.99 5.66
N LEU A 9 13.91 2.27 6.60
CA LEU A 9 13.33 1.05 7.17
C LEU A 9 12.05 1.34 7.94
N ILE A 10 12.05 2.36 8.80
CA ILE A 10 10.86 2.80 9.55
C ILE A 10 9.75 3.20 8.57
N GLY A 11 10.08 4.01 7.56
CA GLY A 11 9.14 4.43 6.53
C GLY A 11 8.58 3.27 5.72
N ALA A 12 9.40 2.27 5.37
CA ALA A 12 8.96 1.06 4.67
C ALA A 12 8.01 0.20 5.53
N VAL A 13 8.29 0.05 6.83
CA VAL A 13 7.40 -0.65 7.77
C VAL A 13 6.09 0.12 7.93
N LEU A 14 6.14 1.45 8.10
CA LEU A 14 4.95 2.29 8.20
C LEU A 14 4.10 2.21 6.94
N LEU A 15 4.72 2.23 5.74
CA LEU A 15 4.01 2.04 4.48
C LEU A 15 3.26 0.72 4.43
N LEU A 16 3.93 -0.37 4.82
CA LEU A 16 3.29 -1.68 4.84
C LEU A 16 2.13 -1.71 5.84
N ALA A 17 2.33 -1.19 7.05
CA ALA A 17 1.30 -1.15 8.09
C ALA A 17 0.09 -0.30 7.66
N ILE A 18 0.31 0.85 7.03
CA ILE A 18 -0.77 1.71 6.53
C ILE A 18 -1.53 1.01 5.41
N ARG A 19 -0.84 0.40 4.44
CA ARG A 19 -1.50 -0.28 3.31
C ARG A 19 -2.35 -1.47 3.77
N VAL A 20 -1.77 -2.34 4.60
CA VAL A 20 -2.52 -3.45 5.20
C VAL A 20 -3.66 -2.92 6.07
N GLY A 21 -3.46 -1.81 6.78
CA GLY A 21 -4.51 -1.15 7.55
C GLY A 21 -5.67 -0.63 6.69
N ILE A 22 -5.39 -0.07 5.51
CA ILE A 22 -6.41 0.33 4.54
C ILE A 22 -7.20 -0.88 4.09
N ASP A 23 -6.51 -1.95 3.67
CA ASP A 23 -7.17 -3.15 3.15
C ASP A 23 -8.03 -3.83 4.23
N LEU A 24 -7.52 -3.94 5.46
CA LEU A 24 -8.26 -4.49 6.59
C LEU A 24 -9.47 -3.62 6.96
N ALA A 25 -9.30 -2.29 7.01
CA ALA A 25 -10.40 -1.37 7.29
C ALA A 25 -11.49 -1.47 6.20
N ALA A 26 -11.10 -1.64 4.94
CA ALA A 26 -12.02 -1.81 3.83
C ALA A 26 -12.74 -3.18 3.84
N ILE A 27 -12.07 -4.24 4.28
CA ILE A 27 -12.69 -5.57 4.49
C ILE A 27 -13.73 -5.52 5.62
N VAL A 28 -13.39 -4.86 6.74
CA VAL A 28 -14.29 -4.70 7.89
C VAL A 28 -15.47 -3.79 7.54
N GLY A 29 -15.22 -2.71 6.80
CA GLY A 29 -16.24 -1.77 6.33
C GLY A 29 -16.99 -2.17 5.06
N ALA A 30 -16.77 -3.37 4.53
CA ALA A 30 -17.24 -3.77 3.19
C ALA A 30 -18.75 -3.63 3.00
N ASP A 31 -19.55 -3.88 4.04
CA ASP A 31 -21.01 -3.76 3.98
C ASP A 31 -21.45 -2.29 3.80
N GLY A 32 -20.75 -1.34 4.43
CA GLY A 32 -20.99 0.10 4.26
C GLY A 32 -20.44 0.66 2.94
N ILE A 33 -19.34 0.08 2.43
CA ILE A 33 -18.79 0.43 1.12
C ILE A 33 -19.73 -0.05 0.00
N ALA A 34 -20.27 -1.27 0.13
CA ALA A 34 -21.27 -1.80 -0.80
C ALA A 34 -22.53 -0.92 -0.84
N SER A 35 -23.12 -0.59 0.31
CA SER A 35 -24.33 0.23 0.36
C SER A 35 -24.14 1.65 -0.19
N SER A 36 -22.98 2.27 0.07
CA SER A 36 -22.67 3.58 -0.50
C SER A 36 -22.43 3.53 -2.02
N SER A 37 -21.84 2.45 -2.54
CA SER A 37 -21.62 2.27 -3.98
C SER A 37 -22.92 2.05 -4.77
N ALA A 38 -23.96 1.53 -4.11
CA ALA A 38 -25.32 1.38 -4.60
C ALA A 38 -26.16 2.69 -4.59
N GLY A 39 -25.57 3.81 -4.16
CA GLY A 39 -26.29 5.08 -3.99
C GLY A 39 -27.16 5.14 -2.73
N GLY A 40 -27.01 4.17 -1.82
CA GLY A 40 -27.63 4.20 -0.50
C GLY A 40 -27.02 5.28 0.40
N GLU A 41 -27.84 5.93 1.21
CA GLU A 41 -27.35 6.87 2.22
C GLU A 41 -26.48 6.14 3.26
N ILE A 42 -25.30 6.69 3.54
CA ILE A 42 -24.44 6.24 4.64
C ILE A 42 -25.13 6.57 5.96
N THR A 43 -25.97 5.66 6.43
CA THR A 43 -26.78 5.84 7.64
C THR A 43 -26.16 5.04 8.79
N GLY A 44 -25.51 5.75 9.72
CA GLY A 44 -24.98 5.18 10.96
C GLY A 44 -23.57 5.65 11.35
N GLY A 45 -23.35 5.89 12.65
CA GLY A 45 -22.07 6.39 13.17
C GLY A 45 -20.87 5.48 12.91
N LEU A 46 -21.09 4.16 12.80
CA LEU A 46 -20.05 3.19 12.44
C LEU A 46 -19.55 3.36 10.98
N ALA A 47 -20.46 3.65 10.05
CA ALA A 47 -20.12 3.80 8.63
C ALA A 47 -19.44 5.16 8.34
N ILE A 48 -19.81 6.21 9.08
CA ILE A 48 -19.13 7.52 9.06
C ILE A 48 -17.72 7.38 9.67
N GLY A 49 -17.60 6.68 10.80
CA GLY A 49 -16.32 6.43 11.47
C GLY A 49 -15.33 5.65 10.59
N SER A 50 -15.78 4.56 9.94
CA SER A 50 -14.92 3.77 9.04
C SER A 50 -14.46 4.57 7.82
N SER A 51 -15.33 5.41 7.25
CA SER A 51 -15.01 6.25 6.11
C SER A 51 -13.96 7.31 6.45
N LEU A 52 -14.05 7.93 7.64
CA LEU A 52 -13.08 8.91 8.11
C LEU A 52 -11.71 8.25 8.39
N VAL A 53 -11.69 7.07 9.01
CA VAL A 53 -10.44 6.32 9.26
C VAL A 53 -9.76 5.94 7.95
N LEU A 54 -10.51 5.43 6.96
CA LEU A 54 -9.99 5.13 5.63
C LEU A 54 -9.40 6.37 4.98
N LEU A 55 -10.09 7.51 5.03
CA LEU A 55 -9.59 8.77 4.47
C LEU A 55 -8.24 9.18 5.11
N LEU A 56 -8.14 9.13 6.44
CA LEU A 56 -6.91 9.45 7.16
C LEU A 56 -5.77 8.50 6.78
N LEU A 57 -6.06 7.21 6.63
CA LEU A 57 -5.08 6.21 6.20
C LEU A 57 -4.61 6.45 4.75
N TYR A 58 -5.50 6.85 3.84
CA TYR A 58 -5.12 7.22 2.47
C TYR A 58 -4.22 8.44 2.44
N ILE A 59 -4.53 9.48 3.22
CA ILE A 59 -3.68 10.67 3.36
C ILE A 59 -2.31 10.28 3.93
N ALA A 60 -2.28 9.47 4.99
CA ALA A 60 -1.04 8.98 5.58
C ALA A 60 -0.23 8.16 4.56
N ASN A 61 -0.88 7.27 3.79
CA ASN A 61 -0.24 6.47 2.75
C ASN A 61 0.42 7.37 1.69
N LEU A 62 -0.28 8.41 1.23
CA LEU A 62 0.24 9.36 0.25
C LEU A 62 1.48 10.08 0.78
N LEU A 63 1.40 10.66 1.98
CA LEU A 63 2.48 11.43 2.60
C LEU A 63 3.70 10.56 2.87
N VAL A 64 3.51 9.39 3.48
CA VAL A 64 4.61 8.47 3.79
C VAL A 64 5.21 7.92 2.49
N SER A 65 4.41 7.63 1.46
CA SER A 65 4.93 7.18 0.16
C SER A 65 5.81 8.25 -0.46
N LEU A 66 5.38 9.51 -0.44
CA LEU A 66 6.18 10.61 -0.98
C LEU A 66 7.51 10.76 -0.23
N VAL A 67 7.49 10.74 1.10
CA VAL A 67 8.70 10.84 1.93
C VAL A 67 9.66 9.68 1.65
N VAL A 68 9.16 8.44 1.66
CA VAL A 68 9.99 7.24 1.40
C VAL A 68 10.55 7.25 -0.02
N MET A 69 9.78 7.72 -1.01
CA MET A 69 10.24 7.86 -2.39
C MET A 69 11.38 8.87 -2.49
N VAL A 70 11.22 10.07 -1.91
CA VAL A 70 12.27 11.10 -1.90
C VAL A 70 13.53 10.58 -1.20
N LEU A 71 13.38 9.93 -0.04
CA LEU A 71 14.52 9.33 0.66
C LEU A 71 15.18 8.21 -0.13
N GLY A 72 14.41 7.42 -0.88
CA GLY A 72 14.91 6.39 -1.79
C GLY A 72 15.75 7.00 -2.92
N ILE A 73 15.27 8.10 -3.52
CA ILE A 73 16.01 8.85 -4.54
C ILE A 73 17.31 9.40 -3.96
N VAL A 74 17.27 10.03 -2.78
CA VAL A 74 18.47 10.54 -2.11
C VAL A 74 19.47 9.40 -1.83
N ALA A 75 18.97 8.24 -1.37
CA ALA A 75 19.81 7.05 -1.18
C ALA A 75 20.43 6.54 -2.50
N ALA A 76 19.69 6.61 -3.61
CA ALA A 76 20.17 6.22 -4.93
C ALA A 76 21.26 7.16 -5.46
N VAL A 77 21.11 8.46 -5.24
CA VAL A 77 22.07 9.49 -5.70
C VAL A 77 23.34 9.48 -4.85
N MET A 78 23.21 9.43 -3.52
CA MET A 78 24.36 9.48 -2.62
C MET A 78 25.03 8.12 -2.39
N GLY A 79 24.29 7.03 -2.61
CA GLY A 79 24.75 5.67 -2.36
C GLY A 79 25.79 5.19 -3.37
N ARG A 80 26.64 4.25 -2.96
CA ARG A 80 27.54 3.49 -3.87
C ARG A 80 27.31 2.00 -3.70
N GLY A 81 27.48 1.24 -4.78
CA GLY A 81 27.28 -0.21 -4.79
C GLY A 81 25.85 -0.61 -4.39
N ARG A 82 25.73 -1.52 -3.42
CA ARG A 82 24.43 -2.06 -2.96
C ARG A 82 23.49 -0.99 -2.37
N ALA A 83 24.01 0.09 -1.78
CA ALA A 83 23.17 1.20 -1.30
C ALA A 83 22.44 1.93 -2.44
N ARG A 84 23.10 2.10 -3.59
CA ARG A 84 22.50 2.75 -4.76
C ARG A 84 21.35 1.91 -5.32
N LEU A 85 21.59 0.60 -5.46
CA LEU A 85 20.56 -0.35 -5.88
C LEU A 85 19.38 -0.36 -4.90
N GLY A 86 19.64 -0.36 -3.59
CA GLY A 86 18.60 -0.29 -2.57
C GLY A 86 17.73 0.97 -2.67
N GLY A 87 18.35 2.14 -2.89
CA GLY A 87 17.62 3.39 -3.11
C GLY A 87 16.75 3.37 -4.37
N VAL A 88 17.27 2.83 -5.47
CA VAL A 88 16.52 2.68 -6.73
C VAL A 88 15.33 1.74 -6.54
N LEU A 89 15.51 0.59 -5.86
CA LEU A 89 14.44 -0.35 -5.58
C LEU A 89 13.31 0.29 -4.76
N VAL A 90 13.64 1.11 -3.76
CA VAL A 90 12.64 1.85 -2.98
C VAL A 90 11.92 2.87 -3.85
N ALA A 91 12.67 3.69 -4.61
CA ALA A 91 12.11 4.77 -5.42
C ALA A 91 11.20 4.25 -6.55
N VAL A 92 11.57 3.14 -7.18
CA VAL A 92 10.79 2.51 -8.26
C VAL A 92 9.68 1.60 -7.70
N GLY A 93 9.91 0.98 -6.53
CA GLY A 93 8.93 0.09 -5.90
C GLY A 93 7.62 0.79 -5.57
N ILE A 94 7.65 2.09 -5.24
CA ILE A 94 6.44 2.87 -4.95
C ILE A 94 5.53 3.05 -6.19
N PRO A 95 5.99 3.62 -7.32
CA PRO A 95 5.16 3.74 -8.52
C PRO A 95 4.77 2.37 -9.09
N VAL A 96 5.66 1.37 -9.06
CA VAL A 96 5.33 0.01 -9.49
C VAL A 96 4.21 -0.59 -8.63
N ALA A 97 4.22 -0.36 -7.32
CA ALA A 97 3.15 -0.84 -6.44
C ALA A 97 1.80 -0.21 -6.79
N THR A 98 1.80 1.09 -7.13
CA THR A 98 0.59 1.79 -7.59
C THR A 98 0.08 1.22 -8.91
N ILE A 99 0.97 0.98 -9.88
CA ILE A 99 0.60 0.38 -11.17
C ILE A 99 0.01 -1.03 -10.96
N LEU A 100 0.67 -1.84 -10.12
CA LEU A 100 0.17 -3.18 -9.79
C LEU A 100 -1.18 -3.14 -9.07
N TYR A 101 -1.45 -2.12 -8.25
CA TYR A 101 -2.78 -1.90 -7.66
C TYR A 101 -3.84 -1.71 -8.73
N TRP A 102 -3.60 -0.82 -9.69
CA TRP A 102 -4.55 -0.60 -10.78
C TRP A 102 -4.76 -1.85 -11.64
N ILE A 103 -3.68 -2.56 -11.98
CA ILE A 103 -3.77 -3.81 -12.75
C ILE A 103 -4.60 -4.84 -11.99
N LEU A 104 -4.30 -5.08 -10.71
CA LEU A 104 -5.04 -6.05 -9.90
C LEU A 104 -6.49 -5.65 -9.73
N SER A 105 -6.79 -4.37 -9.51
CA SER A 105 -8.16 -3.87 -9.39
C SER A 105 -8.96 -4.14 -10.68
N ILE A 106 -8.39 -3.87 -11.85
CA ILE A 106 -9.02 -4.16 -13.15
C ILE A 106 -9.23 -5.67 -13.34
N VAL A 107 -8.19 -6.48 -13.10
CA VAL A 107 -8.26 -7.94 -13.25
C VAL A 107 -9.32 -8.53 -12.33
N MET A 108 -9.35 -8.13 -11.06
CA MET A 108 -10.36 -8.58 -10.10
C MET A 108 -11.76 -8.12 -10.51
N GLY A 109 -11.91 -6.89 -11.03
CA GLY A 109 -13.17 -6.42 -11.60
C GLY A 109 -13.70 -7.33 -12.71
N ILE A 110 -12.84 -7.74 -13.64
CA ILE A 110 -13.20 -8.66 -14.74
C ILE A 110 -13.55 -10.05 -14.21
N VAL A 111 -12.71 -10.62 -13.34
CA VAL A 111 -12.92 -11.97 -12.77
C VAL A 111 -14.24 -12.04 -12.00
N LEU A 112 -14.55 -11.00 -11.22
CA LEU A 112 -15.75 -10.95 -10.39
C LEU A 112 -17.02 -10.69 -11.21
N ALA A 113 -16.93 -9.90 -12.28
CA ALA A 113 -18.01 -9.76 -13.24
C ALA A 113 -18.32 -11.10 -13.94
N ALA A 114 -17.28 -11.88 -14.29
CA ALA A 114 -17.42 -13.19 -14.92
C ALA A 114 -17.91 -14.29 -13.95
N SER A 115 -17.67 -14.15 -12.64
CA SER A 115 -18.06 -15.15 -11.63
C SER A 115 -19.49 -14.98 -11.09
N GLY A 116 -20.22 -13.95 -11.55
CA GLY A 116 -21.55 -13.65 -11.03
C GLY A 116 -21.54 -13.05 -9.61
N ALA A 117 -20.41 -12.48 -9.16
CA ALA A 117 -20.31 -11.76 -7.89
C ALA A 117 -20.85 -10.32 -7.99
N VAL A 118 -21.89 -10.17 -8.79
CA VAL A 118 -22.68 -8.96 -9.03
C VAL A 118 -24.09 -9.34 -8.61
N ASP A 119 -24.73 -8.54 -7.77
CA ASP A 119 -26.09 -8.88 -7.33
C ASP A 119 -27.10 -8.81 -8.50
N ALA A 120 -28.34 -9.24 -8.24
CA ALA A 120 -29.39 -9.27 -9.27
C ALA A 120 -29.70 -7.88 -9.89
N SER A 121 -29.24 -6.79 -9.27
CA SER A 121 -29.37 -5.40 -9.70
C SER A 121 -28.17 -4.86 -10.46
N GLY A 122 -27.05 -5.59 -10.54
CA GLY A 122 -25.82 -5.09 -11.16
C GLY A 122 -24.85 -4.42 -10.17
N GLU A 123 -25.12 -4.46 -8.87
CA GLU A 123 -24.35 -3.76 -7.84
C GLU A 123 -23.22 -4.61 -7.24
N LEU A 124 -22.18 -3.92 -6.76
CA LEU A 124 -21.01 -4.53 -6.12
C LEU A 124 -21.35 -4.95 -4.68
N THR A 125 -21.25 -6.24 -4.41
CA THR A 125 -21.57 -6.80 -3.08
C THR A 125 -20.44 -6.59 -2.07
N ALA A 126 -20.74 -6.72 -0.77
CA ALA A 126 -19.70 -6.73 0.26
C ALA A 126 -18.66 -7.86 0.07
N SER A 127 -19.08 -9.02 -0.48
CA SER A 127 -18.15 -10.10 -0.81
C SER A 127 -17.20 -9.73 -1.95
N HIS A 128 -17.64 -8.92 -2.92
CA HIS A 128 -16.77 -8.34 -3.94
C HIS A 128 -15.65 -7.52 -3.29
N PHE A 129 -15.99 -6.55 -2.44
CA PHE A 129 -14.99 -5.69 -1.78
C PHE A 129 -14.03 -6.49 -0.90
N ARG A 130 -14.53 -7.47 -0.11
CA ARG A 130 -13.67 -8.32 0.72
C ARG A 130 -12.64 -9.11 -0.10
N LEU A 131 -13.03 -9.63 -1.26
CA LEU A 131 -12.12 -10.37 -2.15
C LEU A 131 -11.08 -9.45 -2.80
N VAL A 132 -11.49 -8.29 -3.32
CA VAL A 132 -10.58 -7.33 -3.95
C VAL A 132 -9.52 -6.87 -2.94
N TYR A 133 -9.95 -6.38 -1.78
CA TYR A 133 -9.02 -5.92 -0.73
C TYR A 133 -8.20 -7.07 -0.11
N GLY A 134 -8.75 -8.29 -0.06
CA GLY A 134 -8.02 -9.48 0.38
C GLY A 134 -6.84 -9.84 -0.54
N VAL A 135 -7.04 -9.76 -1.86
CA VAL A 135 -5.95 -9.92 -2.85
C VAL A 135 -4.97 -8.75 -2.78
N ASP A 136 -5.48 -7.55 -2.49
CA ASP A 136 -4.70 -6.33 -2.32
C ASP A 136 -3.65 -6.44 -1.20
N ILE A 137 -4.02 -7.07 -0.07
CA ILE A 137 -3.10 -7.37 1.04
C ILE A 137 -1.90 -8.16 0.56
N VAL A 138 -2.11 -9.18 -0.28
CA VAL A 138 -1.01 -10.01 -0.80
C VAL A 138 -0.04 -9.16 -1.61
N ARG A 139 -0.55 -8.27 -2.48
CA ARG A 139 0.29 -7.33 -3.22
C ARG A 139 0.97 -6.33 -2.29
N ALA A 140 0.27 -5.79 -1.30
CA ALA A 140 0.82 -4.86 -0.32
C ALA A 140 2.01 -5.48 0.43
N VAL A 141 1.88 -6.75 0.85
CA VAL A 141 2.95 -7.51 1.50
C VAL A 141 4.12 -7.76 0.55
N LEU A 142 3.87 -8.22 -0.68
CA LEU A 142 4.92 -8.47 -1.67
C LEU A 142 5.71 -7.20 -2.00
N MET A 143 5.02 -6.10 -2.29
CA MET A 143 5.68 -4.82 -2.58
C MET A 143 6.34 -4.23 -1.34
N GLY A 144 5.75 -4.40 -0.16
CA GLY A 144 6.36 -4.05 1.12
C GLY A 144 7.67 -4.77 1.34
N ALA A 145 7.75 -6.07 1.03
CA ALA A 145 8.97 -6.85 1.11
C ALA A 145 10.07 -6.33 0.17
N VAL A 146 9.71 -5.96 -1.07
CA VAL A 146 10.67 -5.37 -2.04
C VAL A 146 11.22 -4.02 -1.53
N ILE A 147 10.35 -3.15 -1.02
CA ILE A 147 10.75 -1.85 -0.47
C ILE A 147 11.60 -2.02 0.80
N LEU A 148 11.23 -2.95 1.69
CA LEU A 148 12.00 -3.29 2.89
C LEU A 148 13.38 -3.84 2.54
N LEU A 149 13.49 -4.70 1.53
CA LEU A 149 14.76 -5.20 1.03
C LEU A 149 15.65 -4.07 0.50
N GLY A 150 15.07 -3.14 -0.26
CA GLY A 150 15.77 -1.95 -0.74
C GLY A 150 16.27 -1.07 0.42
N ALA A 151 15.42 -0.79 1.40
CA ALA A 151 15.78 -0.05 2.62
C ALA A 151 16.88 -0.76 3.43
N PHE A 152 16.82 -2.09 3.53
CA PHE A 152 17.83 -2.91 4.20
C PHE A 152 19.20 -2.82 3.51
N PHE A 153 19.25 -2.82 2.18
CA PHE A 153 20.51 -2.64 1.45
C PHE A 153 21.14 -1.26 1.68
N VAL A 154 20.31 -0.21 1.79
CA VAL A 154 20.78 1.13 2.15
C VAL A 154 21.34 1.13 3.58
N HIS A 155 20.62 0.54 4.53
CA HIS A 155 21.04 0.50 5.94
C HIS A 155 22.31 -0.34 6.18
N SER A 156 22.36 -1.56 5.63
CA SER A 156 23.49 -2.49 5.81
C SER A 156 24.79 -1.96 5.21
N THR A 157 24.71 -1.30 4.05
CA THR A 157 25.87 -0.66 3.41
C THR A 157 26.38 0.54 4.23
N ALA A 158 25.46 1.31 4.84
CA ALA A 158 25.83 2.40 5.74
C ALA A 158 26.52 1.92 7.02
N LYS A 159 26.11 0.78 7.58
CA LYS A 159 26.78 0.18 8.75
C LYS A 159 28.20 -0.32 8.43
N LYS A 160 28.40 -0.97 7.28
CA LYS A 160 29.71 -1.55 6.91
C LYS A 160 30.81 -0.51 6.70
N LYS A 161 30.50 0.70 6.25
CA LYS A 161 31.48 1.78 6.01
C LYS A 161 31.86 2.60 7.25
N LEU A 162 31.22 2.38 8.39
CA LEU A 162 31.48 3.08 9.66
C LEU A 162 32.16 2.17 10.71
N SER A 163 32.42 0.91 10.35
CA SER A 163 33.09 -0.09 11.20
C SER A 163 34.52 -0.40 10.72
N ALA A 164 35.02 0.34 9.73
CA ALA A 164 36.37 0.30 9.19
C ALA A 164 36.96 1.69 9.34
#